data_AF-A0A542Y3E0-F1
#
_entry.id   AF-A0A542Y3E0-F1
#
_cell.length_a   1.000
_cell.length_b   1.000
_cell.length_c   1.000
_cell.angle_alpha   90.00
_cell.angle_beta   90.00
_cell.angle_gamma   90.00
#
_symmetry.space_group_name_H-M   'P 1'
#
loop_
_entity.id
_entity.type
_entity.pdbx_description
1 polymer ?
#
loop_
_entity_poly.entity_id
_entity_poly.type
_entity_poly.pdbx_seq_one_letter_code
_entity_poly.pdbx_strand_id
1 'polypeptide(L)'
;MTDLTPLIVAAVAAAAALGAALIAAVVTAWVWTMRRMLRAEAHNVQLWRYTRTLIDHIYRGLGSPPPEPPESIRHIYESGDPS
;
A
#
# COMPACT_ATOMS: atom_id res chain seq x y z
N MET A 1 53.91 -20.89 7.08
CA MET A 1 53.13 -19.64 6.99
C MET A 1 51.70 -20.02 6.67
N THR A 2 50.74 -19.69 7.54
CA THR A 2 49.31 -19.94 7.29
C THR A 2 48.81 -18.96 6.23
N ASP A 3 48.19 -19.49 5.16
CA ASP A 3 47.58 -18.66 4.12
C ASP A 3 46.23 -18.10 4.61
N LEU A 4 46.15 -16.77 4.71
CA LEU A 4 44.99 -16.04 5.22
C LEU A 4 44.03 -15.60 4.10
N THR A 5 44.44 -15.75 2.84
CA THR A 5 43.64 -15.39 1.66
C THR A 5 42.22 -15.96 1.68
N PRO A 6 41.98 -17.27 1.95
CA PRO A 6 40.63 -17.82 1.92
C PRO A 6 39.73 -17.24 3.01
N LEU A 7 40.28 -16.91 4.18
CA LEU A 7 39.53 -16.30 5.28
C LEU A 7 39.06 -14.89 4.91
N ILE A 8 39.91 -14.10 4.27
CA ILE A 8 39.59 -12.73 3.84
C ILE A 8 38.49 -12.76 2.78
N VAL A 9 38.60 -13.64 1.78
CA VAL A 9 37.57 -13.78 0.72
C VAL A 9 36.22 -14.19 1.32
N ALA A 10 36.21 -15.14 2.25
CA ALA A 10 34.99 -15.57 2.93
C ALA A 10 34.34 -14.44 3.74
N ALA A 11 35.14 -13.65 4.46
CA ALA A 11 34.64 -12.52 5.25
C ALA A 11 34.01 -11.43 4.36
N VAL A 12 34.65 -11.08 3.24
CA VAL A 12 34.12 -10.09 2.28
C VAL A 12 32.84 -10.61 1.63
N ALA A 13 32.81 -11.88 1.21
CA ALA A 13 31.62 -12.49 0.63
C ALA A 13 30.45 -12.50 1.62
N ALA A 14 30.70 -12.85 2.89
CA ALA A 14 29.69 -12.82 3.94
C ALA A 14 29.15 -11.40 4.18
N ALA A 15 30.02 -10.40 4.25
CA ALA A 15 29.61 -9.01 4.41
C ALA A 15 28.77 -8.51 3.22
N ALA A 16 29.17 -8.85 1.99
CA ALA A 16 28.41 -8.50 0.78
C ALA A 16 27.04 -9.17 0.75
N ALA A 17 26.96 -10.46 1.14
CA ALA A 17 25.70 -11.19 1.21
C ALA A 17 24.74 -10.57 2.25
N LEU A 18 25.25 -10.21 3.43
CA LEU A 18 24.46 -9.53 4.47
C LEU A 18 23.98 -8.15 3.99
N GLY A 19 24.85 -7.38 3.34
CA GLY A 19 24.49 -6.08 2.76
C GLY A 19 23.39 -6.21 1.71
N ALA A 20 23.51 -7.17 0.78
CA ALA A 20 22.50 -7.44 -0.24
C ALA A 20 21.15 -7.85 0.37
N ALA A 21 21.17 -8.72 1.39
CA ALA A 21 19.96 -9.15 2.08
C ALA A 21 19.25 -7.99 2.79
N LEU A 22 19.99 -7.10 3.45
CA LEU A 22 19.43 -5.92 4.10
C LEU A 22 18.78 -4.97 3.07
N ILE A 23 19.47 -4.69 1.97
CA ILE A 23 18.93 -3.84 0.89
C ILE A 23 17.63 -4.45 0.34
N ALA A 24 17.62 -5.76 0.07
CA ALA A 24 16.44 -6.45 -0.44
C ALA A 24 15.25 -6.37 0.52
N ALA A 25 15.48 -6.52 1.83
CA ALA A 25 14.45 -6.39 2.84
C ALA A 25 13.85 -4.97 2.88
N VAL A 26 14.72 -3.94 2.84
CA VAL A 26 14.29 -2.54 2.82
C VAL A 26 13.48 -2.22 1.56
N VAL A 27 13.95 -2.64 0.38
CA VAL A 27 13.24 -2.43 -0.89
C VAL A 27 11.88 -3.12 -0.86
N THR A 28 11.81 -4.35 -0.33
CA THR A 28 10.53 -5.08 -0.22
C THR A 28 9.54 -4.36 0.68
N ALA A 29 9.99 -3.90 1.85
CA ALA A 29 9.17 -3.13 2.77
C ALA A 29 8.68 -1.81 2.13
N TRP A 30 9.56 -1.12 1.41
CA TRP A 30 9.24 0.12 0.69
C TRP A 30 8.18 -0.09 -0.40
N VAL A 31 8.32 -1.14 -1.21
CA VAL A 31 7.34 -1.44 -2.26
C VAL A 31 5.97 -1.76 -1.65
N TRP A 32 5.95 -2.49 -0.54
CA TRP A 32 4.70 -2.80 0.16
C TRP A 32 4.01 -1.56 0.72
N THR A 33 4.76 -0.67 1.39
CA THR A 33 4.20 0.59 1.91
C THR A 33 3.74 1.51 0.79
N MET A 34 4.50 1.65 -0.30
CA MET A 34 4.11 2.45 -1.45
C MET A 34 2.80 1.96 -2.07
N ARG A 35 2.66 0.64 -2.27
CA ARG A 35 1.40 0.05 -2.78
C ARG A 35 0.23 0.32 -1.85
N ARG A 36 0.43 0.25 -0.54
CA ARG A 36 -0.59 0.55 0.45
C ARG A 36 -1.03 2.02 0.38
N MET A 37 -0.08 2.94 0.27
CA MET A 37 -0.36 4.38 0.15
C MET A 37 -1.16 4.69 -1.12
N LEU A 38 -0.75 4.12 -2.26
CA LEU A 38 -1.46 4.32 -3.53
C LEU A 38 -2.90 3.81 -3.49
N ARG A 39 -3.14 2.65 -2.85
CA ARG A 39 -4.51 2.14 -2.65
C ARG A 39 -5.33 3.07 -1.75
N ALA A 40 -4.76 3.53 -0.65
CA ALA A 40 -5.43 4.46 0.26
C ALA A 40 -5.79 5.79 -0.44
N GLU A 41 -4.89 6.33 -1.26
CA GLU A 41 -5.16 7.54 -2.04
C GLU A 41 -6.28 7.32 -3.07
N ALA A 42 -6.25 6.20 -3.79
CA ALA A 42 -7.30 5.84 -4.73
C ALA A 42 -8.68 5.65 -4.04
N HIS A 43 -8.71 5.05 -2.85
CA HIS A 43 -9.93 4.93 -2.06
C HIS A 43 -10.41 6.29 -1.57
N ASN A 44 -9.52 7.16 -1.07
CA ASN A 44 -9.86 8.49 -0.60
C ASN A 44 -10.50 9.37 -1.68
N VAL A 45 -9.95 9.35 -2.90
CA VAL A 45 -10.52 10.09 -4.03
C VAL A 45 -11.93 9.58 -4.34
N GLN A 46 -12.14 8.27 -4.31
CA GLN A 46 -13.44 7.68 -4.59
C GLN A 46 -14.46 7.93 -3.49
N LEU A 47 -14.05 7.85 -2.22
CA LEU A 47 -14.85 8.24 -1.06
C LEU A 47 -15.29 9.69 -1.17
N TRP A 48 -14.38 10.60 -1.50
CA TRP A 48 -14.71 12.02 -1.68
C TRP A 48 -15.72 12.22 -2.81
N ARG A 49 -15.50 11.61 -3.98
CA ARG A 49 -16.42 11.72 -5.13
C ARG A 49 -17.80 11.20 -4.79
N TYR A 50 -17.88 10.00 -4.22
CA TYR A 50 -19.15 9.39 -3.85
C TYR A 50 -19.88 10.19 -2.77
N THR A 51 -19.17 10.65 -1.73
CA THR A 51 -19.75 11.53 -0.70
C THR A 51 -20.28 12.82 -1.32
N ARG A 52 -19.56 13.40 -2.28
CA ARG A 52 -20.03 14.59 -2.99
C ARG A 52 -21.31 14.31 -3.78
N THR A 53 -21.37 13.19 -4.50
CA THR A 53 -22.56 12.76 -5.24
C THR A 53 -23.75 12.52 -4.30
N LEU A 54 -23.53 11.87 -3.14
CA LEU A 54 -24.56 11.66 -2.13
C LEU A 54 -25.11 12.98 -1.58
N ILE A 55 -24.22 13.91 -1.22
CA ILE A 55 -24.61 15.25 -0.75
C ILE A 55 -25.43 15.96 -1.83
N ASP A 56 -24.96 15.98 -3.07
CA ASP A 56 -25.67 16.61 -4.17
C ASP A 56 -27.04 15.95 -4.42
N HIS A 57 -27.14 14.62 -4.28
CA HIS A 57 -28.39 13.88 -4.40
C HIS A 57 -29.43 14.29 -3.35
N ILE A 58 -29.00 14.40 -2.09
CA ILE A 58 -29.85 14.81 -0.96
C ILE A 58 -30.32 16.25 -1.15
N TYR A 59 -29.41 17.18 -1.41
CA TYR A 59 -29.75 18.60 -1.49
C TYR A 59 -30.52 18.99 -2.75
N ARG A 60 -30.38 18.23 -3.84
CA ARG A 60 -31.20 18.43 -5.04
C ARG A 60 -32.57 17.75 -4.95
N GLY A 61 -32.84 17.00 -3.89
CA GLY A 61 -34.13 16.34 -3.69
C GLY A 61 -34.42 15.29 -4.75
N LEU A 62 -33.40 14.57 -5.23
CA LEU A 62 -33.53 13.55 -6.30
C LEU A 62 -34.32 12.30 -5.87
N GLY A 63 -34.84 12.28 -4.64
CA GLY A 63 -35.70 11.23 -4.12
C GLY A 63 -34.95 9.97 -3.71
N SER A 64 -35.67 8.88 -3.57
CA SER A 64 -35.15 7.56 -3.21
C SER A 64 -35.06 6.67 -4.45
N PRO A 65 -34.09 5.74 -4.55
CA PRO A 65 -33.01 5.44 -3.61
C PRO A 65 -31.78 6.36 -3.78
N PRO A 66 -30.90 6.44 -2.76
CA PRO A 66 -29.60 7.08 -2.92
C PRO A 66 -28.76 6.37 -3.98
N PRO A 67 -27.78 7.05 -4.59
CA PRO A 67 -26.82 6.42 -5.49
C PRO A 67 -26.04 5.34 -4.75
N GLU A 68 -25.75 4.24 -5.43
CA GLU A 68 -24.96 3.15 -4.86
C GLU A 68 -23.47 3.50 -4.75
N PRO A 69 -22.77 2.99 -3.73
CA PRO A 69 -21.32 3.15 -3.62
C PRO A 69 -20.60 2.37 -4.73
N PRO A 70 -19.50 2.92 -5.29
CA PRO A 70 -18.60 2.19 -6.17
C PRO A 70 -18.07 0.91 -5.50
N GLU A 71 -17.92 -0.18 -6.28
CA GLU A 71 -17.47 -1.49 -5.75
C GLU A 71 -16.13 -1.40 -5.00
N SER A 72 -15.23 -0.58 -5.50
CA SER A 72 -13.90 -0.31 -4.93
C SER A 72 -13.93 0.19 -3.49
N ILE A 73 -15.00 0.86 -3.05
CA ILE A 73 -15.14 1.40 -1.69
C ILE A 73 -16.35 0.83 -0.95
N ARG A 74 -17.14 -0.03 -1.59
CA ARG A 74 -18.36 -0.61 -1.02
C ARG A 74 -18.06 -1.38 0.27
N HIS A 75 -16.99 -2.17 0.26
CA HIS A 75 -16.53 -2.91 1.44
C HIS A 75 -16.33 -2.00 2.67
N ILE A 76 -15.84 -0.77 2.49
CA ILE A 76 -15.62 0.19 3.58
C ILE A 76 -16.95 0.55 4.28
N TYR A 77 -18.05 0.60 3.54
CA TYR A 77 -19.37 0.90 4.10
C TYR A 77 -20.04 -0.34 4.72
N GLU A 78 -19.73 -1.53 4.22
CA GLU A 78 -20.32 -2.78 4.68
C GLU A 78 -19.61 -3.35 5.93
N SER A 79 -18.28 -3.33 5.93
CA SER A 79 -17.44 -3.90 6.99
C SER A 79 -16.77 -2.85 7.88
N GLY A 80 -16.70 -1.59 7.46
CA GLY A 80 -15.89 -0.56 8.13
C GLY A 80 -14.37 -0.74 7.92
N ASP A 81 -13.95 -1.75 7.15
CA ASP A 81 -12.55 -2.06 6.93
C ASP A 81 -12.02 -1.33 5.68
N PRO A 82 -11.00 -0.46 5.80
CA PRO A 82 -10.38 0.21 4.67
C PRO A 82 -9.26 -0.61 3.99
N SER A 83 -8.96 -1.83 4.47
CA SER A 83 -7.74 -2.58 4.14
C SER A 83 -7.86 -3.65 3.05
#